data_AF-A0A2U8TVE0-F1
#
_entry.id   AF-A0A2U8TVE0-F1
#
_cell.length_a   1.000
_cell.length_b   1.000
_cell.length_c   1.000
_cell.angle_alpha   90.00
_cell.angle_beta   90.00
_cell.angle_gamma   90.00
#
_symmetry.space_group_name_H-M   'P 1'
#
loop_
_entity.id
_entity.type
_entity.pdbx_description
1 polymer ?
#
loop_
_entity_poly.entity_id
_entity_poly.type
_entity_poly.pdbx_seq_one_letter_code
_entity_poly.pdbx_strand_id
1 'polypeptide(L)'
;MNTSRWDERAQDFGLLFLRVSGGLFLLWVHGLPKLLNYGAQLQVIEDPFHLGANITLMLAIFAEVLCPLLIIAGVLVRLACLPILAVLLIALLVVHAQWSVEEGQFGWLLLIVFTSLFIAGPGRLALNVRFAGALRYA
;
A
#
# COMPACT_ATOMS: atom_id res chain seq x y z
N MET A 1 20.97 3.50 31.63
CA MET A 1 19.63 3.12 31.11
C MET A 1 19.22 4.06 29.98
N ASN A 2 19.84 3.93 28.80
CA ASN A 2 19.50 4.70 27.59
C ASN A 2 19.01 3.81 26.44
N THR A 3 19.09 2.48 26.60
CA THR A 3 18.79 1.47 25.56
C THR A 3 17.35 1.58 25.07
N SER A 4 16.37 1.70 25.97
CA SER A 4 14.96 1.82 25.60
C SER A 4 14.65 2.99 24.66
N ARG A 5 15.35 4.12 24.83
CA ARG A 5 15.14 5.33 24.01
C ARG A 5 15.78 5.23 22.63
N TRP A 6 16.83 4.42 22.48
CA TRP A 6 17.42 4.10 21.18
C TRP A 6 16.55 3.09 20.42
N ASP A 7 16.01 2.09 21.13
CA ASP A 7 15.10 1.09 20.56
C ASP A 7 13.82 1.75 20.04
N GLU A 8 13.22 2.67 20.81
CA GLU A 8 12.05 3.45 20.39
C GLU A 8 12.32 4.28 19.11
N ARG A 9 13.47 4.96 19.04
CA ARG A 9 13.84 5.75 17.87
C ARG A 9 14.09 4.86 16.64
N ALA A 10 14.80 3.75 16.82
CA ALA A 10 15.08 2.81 15.75
C ALA A 10 13.78 2.22 15.18
N GLN A 11 12.81 1.88 16.04
CA GLN A 11 11.48 1.44 15.62
C GLN A 11 10.75 2.52 14.80
N ASP A 12 10.75 3.76 15.27
CA ASP A 12 10.09 4.87 14.55
C ASP A 12 10.72 5.12 13.17
N PHE A 13 12.06 5.11 13.08
CA PHE A 13 12.77 5.22 11.80
C PHE A 13 12.53 4.01 10.90
N GLY A 14 12.48 2.81 11.45
CA GLY A 14 12.14 1.59 10.72
C GLY A 14 10.76 1.65 10.08
N LEU A 15 9.75 2.11 10.82
CA LEU A 15 8.40 2.30 10.30
C LEU A 15 8.31 3.42 9.27
N LEU A 16 9.05 4.52 9.46
CA LEU A 16 9.15 5.57 8.43
C LEU A 16 9.76 5.02 7.15
N PHE A 17 10.88 4.31 7.25
CA PHE A 17 11.54 3.69 6.11
C PHE A 17 10.61 2.71 5.39
N LEU A 18 9.92 1.83 6.13
CA LEU A 18 8.98 0.85 5.57
C LEU A 18 7.83 1.52 4.82
N ARG A 19 7.25 2.60 5.38
CA ARG A 19 6.18 3.38 4.72
C ARG A 19 6.66 4.05 3.45
N VAL A 20 7.78 4.76 3.52
CA VAL A 20 8.30 5.54 2.39
C VAL A 20 8.75 4.60 1.28
N SER A 21 9.56 3.59 1.59
CA SER A 21 10.05 2.63 0.60
C SER A 21 8.91 1.82 -0.02
N GLY A 22 8.07 1.16 0.79
CA GLY A 22 6.96 0.34 0.31
C GLY A 22 5.94 1.16 -0.50
N GLY A 23 5.57 2.34 0.01
CA GLY A 23 4.67 3.26 -0.68
C GLY A 23 5.25 3.77 -2.00
N LEU A 24 6.53 4.14 -2.03
CA LEU A 24 7.18 4.64 -3.25
C LEU A 24 7.31 3.54 -4.31
N PHE A 25 7.67 2.32 -3.91
CA PHE A 25 7.75 1.19 -4.85
C PHE A 25 6.38 0.87 -5.46
N LEU A 26 5.33 0.78 -4.64
CA LEU A 26 3.98 0.53 -5.14
C LEU A 26 3.51 1.66 -6.07
N LEU A 27 3.74 2.91 -5.68
CA LEU A 27 3.37 4.09 -6.47
C LEU A 27 4.12 4.13 -7.80
N TRP A 28 5.43 3.85 -7.80
CA TRP A 28 6.26 3.95 -9.00
C TRP A 28 6.03 2.82 -9.99
N VAL A 29 5.92 1.58 -9.50
CA VAL A 29 5.84 0.39 -10.36
C VAL A 29 4.41 0.11 -10.81
N HIS A 30 3.42 0.32 -9.95
CA HIS A 30 2.03 -0.06 -10.24
C HIS A 30 1.12 1.17 -10.45
N GLY A 31 1.20 2.18 -9.57
CA GLY A 31 0.31 3.34 -9.62
C GLY A 31 0.56 4.30 -10.80
N LEU A 32 1.79 4.78 -10.96
CA LEU A 32 2.18 5.77 -11.97
C LEU A 32 1.89 5.30 -13.41
N PRO A 33 2.22 4.05 -13.82
CA PRO A 33 1.90 3.56 -15.14
C PRO A 33 0.39 3.52 -15.42
N LYS A 34 -0.44 3.20 -14.41
CA LYS A 34 -1.90 3.19 -14.53
C LYS A 34 -2.48 4.59 -14.69
N LEU A 35 -1.91 5.58 -14.00
CA LEU A 35 -2.34 6.97 -14.10
C LEU A 35 -1.92 7.61 -15.43
N LEU A 36 -0.67 7.41 -15.85
CA LEU A 36 -0.11 8.05 -17.04
C LEU A 36 -0.61 7.41 -18.35
N ASN A 37 -0.88 6.11 -18.34
CA ASN A 37 -1.31 5.35 -19.53
C ASN A 37 -2.77 4.88 -19.42
N TYR A 38 -3.64 5.70 -18.82
CA TYR A 38 -5.03 5.34 -18.53
C TYR A 38 -5.77 4.71 -19.73
N GLY A 39 -5.66 5.32 -20.92
CA GLY A 39 -6.32 4.82 -22.13
C GLY A 39 -5.86 3.43 -22.58
N ALA A 40 -4.57 3.13 -22.46
CA ALA A 40 -4.04 1.80 -22.78
C ALA A 40 -4.41 0.77 -21.71
N GLN A 41 -4.40 1.18 -20.45
CA GLN A 41 -4.72 0.34 -19.30
C GLN A 41 -6.20 -0.06 -19.27
N LEU A 42 -7.10 0.78 -19.77
CA LEU A 42 -8.52 0.43 -19.93
C LEU A 42 -8.76 -0.80 -20.82
N GLN A 43 -7.87 -1.07 -21.78
CA GLN A 43 -8.01 -2.19 -22.70
C GLN A 43 -7.41 -3.49 -22.16
N VAL A 44 -6.52 -3.38 -21.16
CA VAL A 44 -5.71 -4.50 -20.65
C VAL A 44 -6.12 -4.88 -19.22
N ILE A 45 -6.82 -3.99 -18.50
CA ILE A 45 -7.18 -4.27 -17.13
C ILE A 45 -8.12 -5.46 -17.01
N GLU A 46 -7.74 -6.38 -16.15
CA GLU A 46 -8.57 -7.53 -15.81
C GLU A 46 -9.66 -7.10 -14.84
N ASP A 47 -10.90 -7.49 -15.13
CA ASP A 47 -12.08 -7.13 -14.35
C ASP A 47 -12.79 -8.40 -13.83
N PRO A 48 -12.23 -9.05 -12.80
CA PRO A 48 -12.78 -10.32 -12.31
C PRO A 48 -14.21 -10.20 -11.77
N PHE A 49 -14.61 -9.01 -11.33
CA PHE A 49 -15.93 -8.74 -10.77
C PHE A 49 -16.92 -8.17 -11.79
N HIS A 50 -16.53 -8.01 -13.05
CA HIS A 50 -17.38 -7.49 -14.14
C HIS A 50 -18.03 -6.13 -13.80
N LEU A 51 -17.30 -5.25 -13.11
CA LEU A 51 -17.75 -3.90 -12.73
C LEU A 51 -17.61 -2.89 -13.89
N GLY A 52 -16.88 -3.27 -14.94
CA GLY A 52 -16.48 -2.42 -16.06
C GLY A 52 -15.05 -1.90 -15.88
N ALA A 53 -14.28 -1.95 -16.97
CA ALA A 53 -12.86 -1.58 -16.99
C ALA A 53 -12.56 -0.19 -16.40
N ASN A 54 -13.44 0.81 -16.62
CA ASN A 54 -13.28 2.15 -16.05
C ASN A 54 -13.34 2.16 -14.53
N ILE A 55 -14.33 1.47 -13.94
CA ILE A 55 -14.52 1.45 -12.49
C ILE A 55 -13.37 0.67 -11.84
N THR A 56 -13.01 -0.48 -12.41
CA THR A 56 -11.91 -1.31 -11.91
C THR A 56 -10.57 -0.59 -11.98
N LEU A 57 -10.30 0.16 -13.07
CA LEU A 57 -9.09 0.97 -13.19
C LEU A 57 -9.07 2.15 -12.21
N MET A 58 -10.19 2.83 -11.99
CA MET A 58 -10.27 3.91 -11.00
C MET A 58 -10.02 3.40 -9.57
N LEU A 59 -10.58 2.24 -9.21
CA LEU A 59 -10.35 1.60 -7.92
C LEU A 59 -8.88 1.18 -7.75
N ALA A 60 -8.27 0.61 -8.79
CA ALA A 60 -6.85 0.27 -8.80
C ALA A 60 -5.96 1.52 -8.63
N ILE A 61 -6.25 2.60 -9.36
CA ILE A 61 -5.51 3.88 -9.23
C ILE A 61 -5.70 4.48 -7.83
N PHE A 62 -6.91 4.45 -7.28
CA PHE A 62 -7.14 4.91 -5.91
C PHE A 62 -6.29 4.12 -4.90
N ALA A 63 -6.27 2.79 -5.03
CA ALA A 63 -5.49 1.91 -4.16
C ALA A 63 -3.99 2.05 -4.36
N GLU A 64 -3.50 2.33 -5.57
CA GLU A 64 -2.05 2.29 -5.87
C GLU A 64 -1.40 3.66 -6.06
N VAL A 65 -2.19 4.74 -6.12
CA VAL A 65 -1.68 6.12 -6.21
C VAL A 65 -2.03 6.90 -4.96
N LEU A 66 -3.32 7.02 -4.64
CA LEU A 66 -3.73 7.85 -3.51
C LEU A 66 -3.36 7.21 -2.17
N CYS A 67 -3.64 5.92 -1.99
CA CYS A 67 -3.36 5.25 -0.71
C CYS A 67 -1.85 5.22 -0.37
N PRO A 68 -0.92 4.95 -1.31
CA PRO A 68 0.51 5.01 -1.02
C PRO A 68 0.98 6.42 -0.67
N LEU A 69 0.43 7.46 -1.31
CA LEU A 69 0.73 8.85 -0.95
C LEU A 69 0.28 9.17 0.49
N LEU A 70 -0.90 8.69 0.91
CA LEU A 70 -1.37 8.82 2.29
C LEU A 70 -0.47 8.07 3.28
N ILE A 71 -0.02 6.86 2.93
CA ILE A 71 0.91 6.06 3.74
C ILE A 71 2.26 6.77 3.90
N ILE A 72 2.82 7.31 2.82
CA ILE A 72 4.08 8.07 2.81
C ILE A 72 3.94 9.32 3.68
N ALA A 73 2.85 10.07 3.53
CA ALA A 73 2.54 11.22 4.38
C ALA A 73 2.30 10.83 5.85
N GLY A 74 1.97 9.56 6.12
CA GLY A 74 1.66 9.09 7.45
C GLY A 74 0.28 9.53 7.93
N VAL A 75 -0.69 9.62 7.02
CA VAL A 75 -2.08 9.97 7.31
C VAL A 75 -2.95 8.76 7.02
N LEU A 76 -3.79 8.36 7.97
CA LEU A 76 -4.72 7.23 7.85
C LEU A 76 -4.03 5.95 7.34
N VAL A 77 -2.87 5.61 7.89
CA VAL A 77 -1.98 4.57 7.33
C VAL A 77 -2.66 3.21 7.33
N ARG A 78 -3.37 2.83 8.40
CA ARG A 78 -4.05 1.53 8.47
C ARG A 78 -5.21 1.48 7.50
N LEU A 79 -6.00 2.55 7.41
CA LEU A 79 -7.11 2.60 6.46
C LEU A 79 -6.61 2.58 5.01
N ALA A 80 -5.53 3.30 4.70
CA ALA A 80 -4.92 3.31 3.37
C ALA A 80 -4.28 1.97 2.99
N CYS A 81 -3.86 1.14 3.96
CA CYS A 81 -3.40 -0.22 3.67
C CYS A 81 -4.53 -1.15 3.21
N LEU A 82 -5.79 -0.94 3.63
CA LEU A 82 -6.88 -1.86 3.30
C LEU A 82 -7.16 -1.96 1.79
N PRO A 83 -7.30 -0.84 1.03
CA PRO A 83 -7.45 -0.90 -0.43
C PRO A 83 -6.25 -1.55 -1.12
N ILE A 84 -5.03 -1.28 -0.65
CA ILE A 84 -3.80 -1.85 -1.21
C ILE A 84 -3.80 -3.37 -1.05
N LEU A 85 -4.06 -3.85 0.17
CA LEU A 85 -4.10 -5.28 0.47
C LEU A 85 -5.20 -5.99 -0.32
N ALA A 86 -6.37 -5.36 -0.48
CA ALA A 86 -7.45 -5.92 -1.29
C ALA A 86 -7.03 -6.10 -2.76
N VAL A 87 -6.45 -5.05 -3.38
CA VAL A 87 -6.01 -5.12 -4.78
C VAL A 87 -4.88 -6.13 -4.96
N LEU A 88 -3.91 -6.19 -4.05
CA LEU A 88 -2.82 -7.18 -4.11
C LEU A 88 -3.33 -8.61 -3.97
N LEU A 89 -4.28 -8.86 -3.06
CA LEU A 89 -4.90 -10.18 -2.89
C LEU A 89 -5.69 -10.59 -4.14
N ILE A 90 -6.50 -9.68 -4.70
CA ILE A 90 -7.25 -9.96 -5.93
C ILE A 90 -6.28 -10.22 -7.09
N ALA A 91 -5.22 -9.42 -7.22
CA ALA A 91 -4.21 -9.57 -8.26
C ALA A 91 -3.51 -10.95 -8.17
N LEU A 92 -3.11 -11.38 -6.98
CA LEU A 92 -2.38 -12.64 -6.79
C LEU A 92 -3.27 -13.88 -6.80
N LEU A 93 -4.45 -13.82 -6.18
CA LEU A 93 -5.29 -15.00 -5.95
C LEU A 93 -6.36 -15.22 -7.02
N VAL A 94 -6.75 -14.17 -7.74
CA VAL A 94 -7.87 -14.23 -8.71
C VAL A 94 -7.38 -14.01 -10.13
N VAL A 95 -6.68 -12.89 -10.36
CA VAL A 95 -6.16 -12.47 -11.67
C VAL A 95 -4.98 -13.36 -12.10
N HIS A 96 -4.04 -13.61 -11.18
CA HIS A 96 -2.85 -14.40 -11.45
C HIS A 96 -2.74 -15.67 -10.59
N ALA A 97 -3.86 -16.38 -10.38
CA ALA A 97 -3.92 -17.58 -9.57
C ALA A 97 -2.97 -18.71 -10.02
N GLN A 98 -2.61 -18.71 -11.31
CA GLN A 98 -1.70 -19.66 -11.93
C GLN A 98 -0.21 -19.37 -11.68
N TRP A 99 0.14 -18.18 -11.19
CA TRP A 99 1.53 -17.84 -10.94
C TRP A 99 2.12 -18.70 -9.82
N SER A 100 3.32 -19.21 -10.07
CA SER A 100 4.18 -19.76 -9.05
C SER A 100 4.60 -18.67 -8.05
N VAL A 101 5.09 -19.09 -6.89
CA VAL A 101 5.63 -18.18 -5.87
C VAL A 101 6.78 -17.33 -6.43
N GLU A 102 7.56 -17.88 -7.36
CA GLU A 102 8.67 -17.18 -8.01
C GLU A 102 8.18 -16.02 -8.91
N GLU A 103 7.13 -16.26 -9.70
CA GLU A 103 6.53 -15.24 -10.57
C GLU A 103 5.81 -14.16 -9.75
N GLY A 104 5.07 -14.56 -8.72
CA GLY A 104 4.33 -13.66 -7.83
C GLY A 104 5.17 -13.04 -6.70
N GLN A 105 6.47 -13.32 -6.61
CA GLN A 105 7.30 -13.01 -5.43
C GLN A 105 7.22 -11.55 -5.01
N PHE A 106 7.17 -10.63 -5.98
CA PHE A 106 7.11 -9.19 -5.71
C PHE A 106 5.76 -8.77 -5.15
N GLY A 107 4.67 -9.31 -5.69
CA GLY A 107 3.33 -9.06 -5.13
C GLY A 107 3.22 -9.61 -3.70
N TRP A 108 3.77 -10.80 -3.43
CA TRP A 108 3.83 -11.36 -2.08
C TRP A 108 4.67 -10.52 -1.13
N LEU A 109 5.82 -10.01 -1.58
CA LEU A 109 6.67 -9.11 -0.80
C LEU A 109 5.92 -7.82 -0.43
N LEU A 110 5.25 -7.19 -1.40
CA LEU A 110 4.44 -6.00 -1.15
C LEU A 110 3.30 -6.31 -0.17
N LEU A 111 2.63 -7.46 -0.33
CA LEU A 111 1.59 -7.90 0.60
C LEU A 111 2.12 -8.01 2.03
N ILE A 112 3.31 -8.61 2.22
CA ILE A 112 3.98 -8.73 3.53
C ILE A 112 4.31 -7.34 4.10
N VAL A 113 4.86 -6.43 3.28
CA VAL A 113 5.23 -5.07 3.69
C VAL A 113 4.00 -4.28 4.14
N PHE A 114 2.94 -4.23 3.34
CA PHE A 114 1.73 -3.49 3.68
C PHE A 114 0.93 -4.15 4.80
N THR A 115 0.97 -5.48 4.94
CA THR A 115 0.38 -6.17 6.10
C THR A 115 1.16 -5.82 7.37
N SER A 116 2.49 -5.76 7.30
CA SER A 116 3.33 -5.35 8.42
C SER A 116 3.03 -3.91 8.84
N LEU A 117 2.83 -2.99 7.88
CA LEU A 117 2.41 -1.61 8.14
C LEU A 117 1.00 -1.53 8.73
N PHE A 118 0.07 -2.37 8.27
CA PHE A 118 -1.28 -2.43 8.82
C PHE A 118 -1.26 -2.86 10.30
N ILE A 119 -0.49 -3.90 10.63
CA ILE A 119 -0.35 -4.43 12.00
C ILE A 119 0.40 -3.44 12.90
N ALA A 120 1.59 -3.01 12.48
CA ALA A 120 2.44 -2.10 13.26
C ALA A 120 1.82 -0.70 13.40
N GLY A 121 1.04 -0.28 12.41
CA GLY A 121 0.39 1.03 12.35
C GLY A 121 1.32 2.16 11.86
N PRO A 122 0.87 3.42 12.00
CA PRO A 122 1.56 4.58 11.40
C PRO A 122 2.95 4.89 11.98
N GLY A 123 3.26 4.47 13.21
CA GLY A 123 4.48 4.87 13.94
C GLY A 123 4.43 6.31 14.47
N ARG A 124 5.35 6.68 15.37
CA ARG A 124 5.33 7.99 16.05
C ARG A 124 5.81 9.15 15.15
N LEU A 125 6.53 8.84 14.08
CA LEU A 125 6.97 9.81 13.06
C LEU A 125 5.91 10.06 11.96
N ALA A 126 4.68 9.59 12.14
CA ALA A 126 3.59 9.88 11.22
C ALA A 126 2.96 11.26 11.47
N LEU A 127 2.51 11.93 10.41
CA LEU A 127 1.71 13.15 10.54
C LEU A 127 0.41 12.91 11.33
N ASN A 128 -0.08 11.66 11.39
CA ASN A 128 -1.18 11.23 12.24
C ASN A 128 -1.00 11.54 13.74
N VAL A 129 0.23 11.72 14.22
CA VAL A 129 0.48 12.11 15.62
C VAL A 129 -0.08 13.51 15.95
N ARG A 130 -0.32 14.36 14.94
CA ARG A 130 -0.96 15.67 15.11
C ARG A 130 -2.49 15.64 15.11
N PHE A 131 -3.12 14.52 14.73
CA PHE A 131 -4.58 14.38 14.77
C PHE A 131 -5.04 13.84 16.13
N ALA A 132 -6.16 14.37 16.64
CA ALA A 132 -6.75 13.95 17.90
C ALA A 132 -7.63 12.69 17.72
N GLY A 133 -7.72 11.85 18.76
CA GLY A 133 -8.66 10.71 18.82
C GLY A 133 -8.24 9.48 18.03
N ALA A 134 -9.21 8.69 17.55
CA ALA A 134 -8.99 7.42 16.84
C ALA A 134 -8.14 7.57 15.56
N LEU A 135 -8.18 8.75 14.93
CA LEU A 135 -7.37 9.13 13.78
C LEU A 135 -5.86 9.11 14.06
N ARG A 136 -5.44 9.22 15.33
CA ARG A 136 -4.02 9.15 15.71
C ARG A 136 -3.40 7.77 15.46
N TYR A 137 -4.22 6.73 15.51
CA TYR A 137 -3.82 5.32 15.36
C TYR A 137 -4.34 4.68 14.07
N ALA A 138 -5.15 5.40 13.29
CA ALA A 138 -5.73 4.96 12.04
C ALA A 138 -4.75 5.03 10.86
#